data_AF-A0A3M1CT11-F1
#
_entry.id   AF-A0A3M1CT11-F1
#
_cell.length_a   1.000
_cell.length_b   1.000
_cell.length_c   1.000
_cell.angle_alpha   90.00
_cell.angle_beta   90.00
_cell.angle_gamma   90.00
#
_symmetry.space_group_name_H-M   'P 1'
#
loop_
_entity.id
_entity.type
_entity.pdbx_description
1 polymer ?
#
loop_
_entity_poly.entity_id
_entity_poly.type
_entity_poly.pdbx_seq_one_letter_code
_entity_poly.pdbx_strand_id
1 'polypeptide(L)' 'ALLLSDDPDHDAARLRNAGRRVAILRAGDPRQHARLLYAELRRLDALDVDVLIAERSPDRGIGQAINDRLTRAAHRDR' A
#
# COMPACT_ATOMS: atom_id res chain seq x y z
N ALA A 1 -5.73 -7.23 -3.10
CA ALA A 1 -5.56 -6.10 -4.05
C ALA A 1 -4.76 -4.97 -3.40
N LEU A 2 -3.92 -4.24 -4.14
CA LEU A 2 -3.15 -3.09 -3.63
C LEU A 2 -3.80 -1.76 -4.07
N LEU A 3 -3.96 -0.82 -3.14
CA LEU A 3 -4.44 0.54 -3.37
C LEU A 3 -3.40 1.54 -2.86
N LEU A 4 -3.08 2.56 -3.67
CA LEU A 4 -2.28 3.71 -3.23
C LEU A 4 -3.19 4.85 -2.82
N SER A 5 -2.97 5.42 -1.63
CA SER A 5 -3.80 6.50 -1.10
C SER A 5 -2.98 7.62 -0.45
N ASP A 6 -3.49 8.85 -0.55
CA ASP A 6 -3.00 10.02 0.19
C ASP A 6 -3.72 10.18 1.53
N ASP A 7 -4.86 9.49 1.73
CA ASP A 7 -5.60 9.41 2.99
C ASP A 7 -5.99 7.95 3.28
N PRO A 8 -5.04 7.14 3.79
CA PRO A 8 -5.25 5.70 3.97
C PRO A 8 -6.35 5.39 4.98
N ASP A 9 -6.58 6.28 5.95
CA ASP A 9 -7.58 6.06 7.01
C ASP A 9 -8.99 6.25 6.46
N HIS A 10 -9.20 7.30 5.67
CA HIS A 10 -10.49 7.53 5.03
C HIS A 10 -10.86 6.38 4.08
N ASP A 11 -9.92 5.94 3.23
CA ASP A 11 -10.16 4.85 2.29
C ASP A 11 -10.36 3.50 2.99
N ALA A 12 -9.60 3.25 4.06
CA ALA A 12 -9.78 2.05 4.87
C ALA A 12 -11.15 2.02 5.54
N ALA A 13 -11.61 3.14 6.09
CA ALA A 13 -12.94 3.25 6.69
C ALA A 13 -14.04 2.93 5.67
N ARG A 14 -13.95 3.50 4.46
CA ARG A 14 -14.89 3.22 3.36
C ARG A 14 -14.92 1.74 2.98
N LEU A 15 -13.75 1.12 2.81
CA LEU A 15 -13.65 -0.29 2.40
C LEU A 15 -14.11 -1.25 3.51
N ARG A 16 -13.79 -0.95 4.77
CA ARG A 16 -14.27 -1.72 5.93
C ARG A 16 -15.79 -1.64 6.04
N ASN A 17 -16.39 -0.47 5.82
CA ASN A 17 -17.85 -0.31 5.79
C ASN A 17 -18.52 -1.10 4.65
N ALA A 18 -17.79 -1.37 3.56
CA ALA A 18 -18.22 -2.24 2.48
C ALA A 18 -17.96 -3.74 2.75
N GLY A 19 -17.55 -4.11 3.97
CA GLY A 19 -17.30 -5.50 4.37
C GLY A 19 -15.92 -6.05 3.98
N ARG A 20 -14.98 -5.20 3.55
CA ARG A 20 -13.64 -5.62 3.15
C ARG A 20 -12.67 -5.61 4.33
N ARG A 21 -11.79 -6.60 4.40
CA ARG A 21 -10.64 -6.62 5.32
C ARG A 21 -9.49 -5.84 4.73
N VAL A 22 -9.04 -4.86 5.48
CA VAL A 22 -8.08 -3.85 5.00
C VAL A 22 -6.89 -3.77 5.93
N ALA A 23 -5.69 -3.92 5.37
CA ALA A 23 -4.42 -3.56 5.98
C ALA A 23 -3.95 -2.19 5.45
N ILE A 24 -3.26 -1.40 6.29
CA ILE A 24 -2.69 -0.10 5.93
C ILE A 24 -1.18 -0.16 6.10
N LEU A 25 -0.43 0.27 5.10
CA LEU A 25 1.02 0.47 5.14
C LEU A 25 1.32 1.97 5.07
N ARG A 26 1.84 2.53 6.17
CA ARG A 26 2.14 3.97 6.29
C ARG A 26 3.44 4.37 5.63
N ALA A 27 3.46 5.58 5.05
CA ALA A 27 4.62 6.23 4.50
C ALA A 27 5.56 6.65 5.64
N GLY A 28 6.75 6.06 5.68
CA GLY A 28 7.81 6.38 6.63
C GLY A 28 9.06 6.86 5.90
N ASP A 29 10.25 6.55 6.42
CA ASP A 29 11.48 6.73 5.65
C ASP A 29 11.37 6.01 4.30
N PRO A 30 11.69 6.65 3.16
CA PRO A 30 11.49 6.06 1.83
C PRO A 30 12.18 4.69 1.68
N ARG A 31 13.40 4.51 2.18
CA ARG A 31 14.12 3.23 2.06
C ARG A 31 13.45 2.15 2.89
N GLN A 32 13.01 2.49 4.10
CA GLN A 32 12.30 1.58 4.97
C GLN A 32 10.92 1.24 4.41
N HIS A 33 10.22 2.22 3.86
CA HIS A 33 8.89 2.07 3.28
C HIS A 33 8.88 1.11 2.09
N ALA A 34 9.85 1.23 1.17
CA ALA A 34 9.99 0.29 0.06
C ALA A 34 10.26 -1.15 0.53
N ARG A 35 11.09 -1.33 1.56
CA ARG A 35 11.41 -2.66 2.11
C ARG A 35 10.21 -3.27 2.84
N LEU A 36 9.53 -2.48 3.66
CA LEU A 36 8.31 -2.89 4.37
C LEU A 36 7.23 -3.28 3.38
N LEU A 37 7.03 -2.49 2.33
CA LEU A 37 6.09 -2.82 1.26
C LEU A 37 6.36 -4.19 0.63
N TYR A 38 7.60 -4.48 0.20
CA TYR A 38 7.90 -5.78 -0.42
C TYR A 38 7.73 -6.95 0.54
N ALA A 39 7.98 -6.73 1.83
CA ALA A 39 7.69 -7.72 2.85
C ALA A 39 6.18 -7.91 3.00
N GLU A 40 5.42 -6.81 3.00
CA GLU A 40 3.97 -6.84 3.23
C GLU A 40 3.20 -7.38 2.03
N LEU A 41 3.62 -7.09 0.80
CA LEU A 41 3.07 -7.71 -0.41
C LEU A 41 3.27 -9.23 -0.41
N ARG A 42 4.45 -9.72 -0.02
CA ARG A 42 4.67 -11.17 0.15
C ARG A 42 3.89 -11.76 1.33
N ARG A 43 3.56 -10.93 2.32
CA ARG A 43 2.70 -11.33 3.43
C ARG A 43 1.22 -11.21 3.10
N LEU A 44 0.80 -10.53 2.04
CA LEU A 44 -0.62 -10.45 1.68
C LEU A 44 -1.24 -11.81 1.37
N ASP A 45 -0.45 -12.76 0.87
CA ASP A 45 -0.95 -14.13 0.69
C ASP A 45 -1.14 -14.87 2.04
N ALA A 46 -0.48 -14.41 3.11
CA ALA A 46 -0.57 -14.97 4.45
C ALA A 46 -1.49 -14.17 5.40
N LEU A 47 -1.63 -12.87 5.14
CA LEU A 47 -2.56 -11.96 5.79
C LEU A 47 -3.87 -12.15 5.06
N ASP A 48 -4.79 -12.84 5.70
CA ASP A 48 -6.17 -13.01 5.25
C ASP A 48 -6.85 -11.61 5.17
N VAL A 49 -6.53 -10.84 4.13
CA VAL A 49 -7.01 -9.47 3.88
C VAL A 49 -7.31 -9.30 2.39
N ASP A 50 -8.33 -8.49 2.10
CA ASP A 50 -8.80 -8.37 0.72
C ASP A 50 -8.13 -7.20 0.00
N VAL A 51 -7.72 -6.17 0.76
CA VAL A 51 -7.07 -4.96 0.25
C VAL A 51 -5.91 -4.53 1.16
N LEU A 52 -4.74 -4.25 0.58
CA LEU A 52 -3.67 -3.48 1.21
C LEU A 52 -3.73 -2.05 0.70
N ILE A 53 -3.80 -1.08 1.60
CA ILE A 53 -3.68 0.33 1.27
C ILE A 53 -2.28 0.78 1.63
N ALA A 54 -1.48 1.15 0.63
CA ALA A 54 -0.18 1.79 0.83
C ALA A 54 -0.33 3.31 0.74
N GLU A 55 0.15 4.01 1.75
CA GLU A 55 0.24 5.46 1.74
C GLU A 55 1.31 5.92 0.73
N ARG A 56 1.02 6.96 -0.05
CA ARG A 56 2.00 7.49 -1.00
C ARG A 56 3.20 8.09 -0.26
N SER A 57 4.40 7.79 -0.76
CA SER A 57 5.59 8.53 -0.34
C SER A 57 5.60 9.93 -0.96
N PRO A 58 6.31 10.91 -0.37
CA PRO A 58 6.48 12.22 -0.99
C PRO A 58 7.06 12.11 -2.41
N ASP A 59 6.49 12.81 -3.38
CA ASP A 59 6.93 12.84 -4.79
C ASP A 59 8.23 13.65 -4.98
N ARG A 60 9.28 13.29 -4.24
CA ARG A 60 10.61 13.88 -4.34
C ARG A 60 11.70 12.86 -4.03
N GLY A 61 12.78 12.92 -4.81
CA GLY A 61 13.92 12.01 -4.66
C GLY A 61 13.52 10.54 -4.79
N ILE A 62 13.88 9.72 -3.80
CA ILE A 62 13.62 8.27 -3.80
C ILE A 62 12.12 7.96 -3.69
N GLY A 63 11.30 8.86 -3.11
CA GLY A 63 9.87 8.63 -2.93
C GLY A 63 9.10 8.47 -4.25
N GLN A 64 9.47 9.21 -5.30
CA GLN A 64 8.89 9.06 -6.64
C GLN A 64 9.15 7.68 -7.24
N ALA A 65 10.40 7.21 -7.17
CA ALA A 65 10.77 5.88 -7.68
C ALA A 65 10.05 4.74 -6.91
N ILE A 66 9.73 4.97 -5.64
CA ILE A 66 8.94 4.03 -4.82
C ILE A 66 7.48 4.04 -5.27
N ASN A 67 6.87 5.22 -5.44
CA ASN A 67 5.50 5.36 -5.93
C ASN A 67 5.32 4.70 -7.32
N ASP A 68 6.30 4.83 -8.21
CA ASP A 68 6.30 4.17 -9.52
C ASP A 68 6.36 2.64 -9.41
N ARG A 69 7.17 2.14 -8.47
CA ARG A 69 7.33 0.69 -8.26
C ARG A 69 6.08 0.09 -7.60
N LEU A 70 5.47 0.83 -6.67
CA LEU A 70 4.19 0.53 -6.03
C LEU A 70 3.06 0.44 -7.06
N THR A 71 2.96 1.46 -7.92
CA THR A 71 1.93 1.53 -8.95
C THR A 71 2.04 0.33 -9.88
N ARG A 72 3.26 -0.02 -10.33
CA ARG A 72 3.48 -1.21 -11.16
C ARG A 72 3.12 -2.52 -10.46
N ALA A 73 3.38 -2.67 -9.15
CA ALA A 73 2.96 -3.84 -8.40
C ALA A 73 1.43 -3.94 -8.32
N ALA A 74 0.74 -2.82 -8.05
CA ALA A 74 -0.73 -2.76 -8.02
C ALA A 74 -1.40 -3.13 -9.35
N HIS A 75 -0.71 -2.90 -10.46
CA HIS A 75 -1.18 -3.28 -11.79
C HIS A 75 -0.89 -4.75 -12.16
N ARG A 76 0.09 -5.39 -11.52
CA ARG A 76 0.49 -6.77 -11.83
C ARG A 76 -0.35 -7.83 -11.10
N ASP A 77 -0.94 -7.46 -9.96
CA ASP A 77 -1.80 -8.33 -9.13
C ASP A 77 -3.31 -8.14 -9.41
N ARG A 78 -3.67 -7.63 -10.60
CA ARG A 78 -5.05 -7.61 -11.10
C ARG A 78 -5.26 -8.74 -12.10
#